data_AF-A0A961WQ56-F1
#
_entry.id   AF-A0A961WQ56-F1
#
_cell.length_a   1.000
_cell.length_b   1.000
_cell.length_c   1.000
_cell.angle_alpha   90.00
_cell.angle_beta   90.00
_cell.angle_gamma   90.00
#
_symmetry.space_group_name_H-M   'P 1'
#
loop_
_entity.id
_entity.type
_entity.pdbx_description
1 polymer ?
#
loop_
_entity_poly.entity_id
_entity_poly.type
_entity_poly.pdbx_seq_one_letter_code
_entity_poly.pdbx_strand_id
1 'polypeptide(L)'
;MNIMKTAMLLAAMTALFMGVGYLIGGQSGMLIALVIAAAMNLFSYWNADKMVLRMHNAREIDEANAPEFFSMIRDLSANAGLPMPKVYIIDNPQPNAFATGRNPQNAAVAATTGLLDLLTPQEVAGVMAHELAHIQNRDTLTMTITATIAGAISMLGNFAFFFGGNRDSENPNPLGFVGVLVAMIVAPFAAMLVQMAISRTR
;
A
#
# COMPACT_ATOMS: atom_id res chain seq x y z
N MET A 1 -4.45 12.62 13.27
CA MET A 1 -3.69 13.67 12.55
C MET A 1 -3.20 13.19 11.16
N ASN A 2 -3.97 12.33 10.47
CA ASN A 2 -3.48 11.55 9.32
C ASN A 2 -4.10 11.94 7.95
N ILE A 3 -5.27 12.60 7.94
CA ILE A 3 -5.99 12.91 6.68
C ILE A 3 -5.34 14.06 5.92
N MET A 4 -4.95 15.16 6.60
CA MET A 4 -4.32 16.31 5.94
C MET A 4 -2.96 15.94 5.33
N LYS A 5 -2.14 15.16 6.05
CA LYS A 5 -0.85 14.67 5.57
C LYS A 5 -1.02 13.71 4.39
N THR A 6 -1.98 12.78 4.50
CA THR A 6 -2.37 11.89 3.39
C THR A 6 -2.83 12.67 2.16
N ALA A 7 -3.71 13.65 2.34
CA ALA A 7 -4.23 14.47 1.25
C ALA A 7 -3.12 15.28 0.57
N MET A 8 -2.20 15.85 1.36
CA MET A 8 -1.03 16.56 0.85
C MET A 8 -0.09 15.64 0.06
N LEU A 9 0.11 14.41 0.53
CA LEU A 9 0.95 13.42 -0.15
C LEU A 9 0.33 12.97 -1.48
N LEU A 10 -0.97 12.66 -1.46
CA LEU A 10 -1.72 12.32 -2.66
C LEU A 10 -1.74 13.47 -3.67
N ALA A 11 -1.89 14.71 -3.20
CA ALA A 11 -1.81 15.91 -4.05
C ALA A 11 -0.42 16.10 -4.66
N ALA A 12 0.65 15.95 -3.87
CA ALA A 12 2.03 16.05 -4.34
C ALA A 12 2.38 14.95 -5.37
N MET A 13 1.96 13.71 -5.11
CA MET A 13 2.10 12.60 -6.06
C MET A 13 1.33 12.86 -7.35
N THR A 14 0.08 13.29 -7.26
CA THR A 14 -0.75 13.60 -8.43
C THR A 14 -0.09 14.72 -9.26
N ALA A 15 0.43 15.76 -8.61
CA ALA A 15 1.18 16.83 -9.28
C ALA A 15 2.45 16.32 -9.99
N LEU A 16 3.20 15.41 -9.36
CA LEU A 16 4.38 14.78 -9.96
C LEU A 16 4.00 13.95 -11.21
N PHE A 17 2.97 13.12 -11.12
CA PHE A 17 2.47 12.32 -12.25
C PHE A 17 1.99 13.20 -13.40
N MET A 18 1.26 14.29 -13.11
CA MET A 18 0.86 15.27 -14.12
C MET A 18 2.08 15.94 -14.77
N GLY A 19 3.08 16.32 -13.98
CA GLY A 19 4.32 16.93 -14.49
C GLY A 19 5.09 15.99 -15.42
N VAL A 20 5.24 14.72 -15.05
CA VAL A 20 5.90 13.71 -15.89
C VAL A 20 5.07 13.42 -17.15
N GLY A 21 3.74 13.27 -17.02
CA GLY A 21 2.85 13.09 -18.16
C GLY A 21 2.91 14.24 -19.16
N TYR A 22 3.02 15.47 -18.65
CA TYR A 22 3.22 16.67 -19.46
C TYR A 22 4.57 16.66 -20.20
N LEU A 23 5.66 16.29 -19.53
CA LEU A 23 6.99 16.25 -20.14
C LEU A 23 7.12 15.18 -21.24
N ILE A 24 6.40 14.05 -21.12
CA ILE A 24 6.46 12.95 -22.08
C ILE A 24 5.52 13.15 -23.28
N GLY A 25 4.28 13.60 -23.01
CA GLY A 25 3.20 13.61 -24.00
C GLY A 25 2.40 14.92 -24.07
N GLY A 26 2.92 16.01 -23.50
CA GLY A 26 2.25 17.31 -23.47
C GLY A 26 0.90 17.28 -22.73
N GLN A 27 -0.04 18.12 -23.15
CA GLN A 27 -1.36 18.23 -22.51
C GLN A 27 -2.16 16.92 -22.52
N SER A 28 -2.02 16.11 -23.59
CA SER A 28 -2.66 14.80 -23.71
C SER A 28 -2.04 13.76 -22.76
N GLY A 29 -0.71 13.73 -22.65
CA GLY A 29 0.01 12.86 -21.71
C GLY A 29 -0.30 13.19 -20.24
N MET A 30 -0.47 14.47 -19.91
CA MET A 30 -0.90 14.93 -18.58
C MET A 30 -2.32 14.45 -18.24
N LEU A 31 -3.27 14.54 -19.18
CA LEU A 31 -4.64 14.07 -18.99
C LEU A 31 -4.70 12.56 -18.78
N ILE A 32 -3.96 11.79 -19.59
CA ILE A 32 -3.87 10.33 -19.45
C ILE A 32 -3.25 9.96 -18.09
N ALA A 33 -2.16 10.63 -17.71
CA ALA A 33 -1.50 10.40 -16.41
C ALA A 33 -2.43 10.72 -15.24
N LEU A 34 -3.24 11.78 -15.32
CA LEU A 34 -4.21 12.13 -14.29
C LEU A 34 -5.31 11.07 -14.17
N VAL A 35 -5.86 10.59 -15.29
CA VAL A 35 -6.89 9.54 -15.28
C VAL A 35 -6.34 8.23 -14.70
N ILE A 36 -5.13 7.83 -15.10
CA ILE A 36 -4.48 6.62 -14.56
C ILE A 36 -4.18 6.79 -13.07
N ALA A 37 -3.63 7.93 -12.65
CA ALA A 37 -3.33 8.20 -11.25
C ALA A 37 -4.61 8.18 -10.39
N ALA A 38 -5.69 8.80 -10.87
CA ALA A 38 -6.98 8.78 -10.19
C ALA A 38 -7.55 7.35 -10.10
N ALA A 39 -7.49 6.59 -11.19
CA ALA A 39 -7.96 5.21 -11.23
C ALA A 39 -7.15 4.29 -10.29
N MET A 40 -5.81 4.40 -10.30
CA MET A 40 -4.94 3.63 -9.41
C MET A 40 -5.14 4.01 -7.95
N ASN A 41 -5.33 5.29 -7.62
CA ASN A 41 -5.60 5.72 -6.25
C ASN A 41 -6.95 5.18 -5.75
N LEU A 42 -8.01 5.29 -6.56
CA LEU A 42 -9.31 4.71 -6.23
C LEU A 42 -9.21 3.19 -6.07
N PHE A 43 -8.55 2.51 -7.01
CA PHE A 43 -8.42 1.06 -7.01
C PHE A 43 -7.59 0.55 -5.84
N SER A 44 -6.46 1.20 -5.53
CA SER A 44 -5.59 0.84 -4.41
C SER A 44 -6.29 1.09 -3.07
N TYR A 45 -7.01 2.22 -2.94
CA TYR A 45 -7.89 2.45 -1.81
C TYR A 45 -8.89 1.29 -1.70
N TRP A 46 -9.72 1.04 -2.73
CA TRP A 46 -10.49 -0.17 -3.09
C TRP A 46 -10.01 -1.57 -2.68
N ASN A 47 -8.74 -1.90 -2.87
CA ASN A 47 -8.35 -3.32 -2.98
C ASN A 47 -7.01 -3.68 -2.34
N ALA A 48 -6.29 -2.73 -1.72
CA ALA A 48 -4.98 -3.02 -1.14
C ALA A 48 -5.03 -4.15 -0.09
N ASP A 49 -6.06 -4.19 0.73
CA ASP A 49 -6.33 -5.25 1.71
C ASP A 49 -6.47 -6.63 1.05
N LYS A 50 -7.33 -6.74 0.03
CA LYS A 50 -7.55 -7.99 -0.71
C LYS A 50 -6.32 -8.43 -1.48
N MET A 51 -5.52 -7.49 -1.98
CA MET A 51 -4.33 -7.78 -2.78
C MET A 51 -3.22 -8.37 -1.90
N VAL A 52 -2.93 -7.77 -0.74
CA VAL A 52 -1.93 -8.28 0.21
C VAL A 52 -2.31 -9.68 0.71
N LEU A 53 -3.58 -9.88 1.08
CA LEU A 53 -4.06 -11.19 1.55
C LEU A 53 -3.95 -12.28 0.47
N ARG A 54 -4.26 -11.95 -0.79
CA ARG A 54 -4.10 -12.87 -1.92
C ARG A 54 -2.64 -13.18 -2.23
N MET A 55 -1.73 -12.21 -2.11
CA MET A 55 -0.29 -12.44 -2.33
C MET A 55 0.31 -13.42 -1.33
N HIS A 56 -0.24 -13.48 -0.11
CA HIS A 56 0.21 -14.41 0.93
C HIS A 56 -0.56 -15.74 0.98
N ASN A 57 -1.47 -16.02 0.02
CA ASN A 57 -2.36 -17.19 0.08
C ASN A 57 -3.09 -17.33 1.43
N ALA A 58 -3.44 -16.19 2.03
CA ALA A 58 -4.07 -16.15 3.34
C ALA A 58 -5.43 -16.85 3.28
N ARG A 59 -5.64 -17.84 4.16
CA ARG A 59 -6.90 -18.57 4.26
C ARG A 59 -7.77 -17.90 5.30
N GLU A 60 -8.95 -17.44 4.89
CA GLU A 60 -9.94 -16.91 5.82
C GLU A 60 -10.40 -18.04 6.73
N ILE A 61 -10.37 -17.80 8.03
CA ILE A 61 -10.81 -18.76 9.03
C ILE A 61 -12.06 -18.25 9.72
N ASP A 62 -12.84 -19.20 10.21
CA ASP A 62 -14.03 -19.00 11.03
C ASP A 62 -13.94 -19.83 12.31
N GLU A 63 -14.98 -19.75 13.12
CA GLU A 63 -15.09 -20.49 14.38
C GLU A 63 -15.09 -22.02 14.17
N ALA A 64 -15.34 -22.52 12.96
CA ALA A 64 -15.30 -23.95 12.64
C ALA A 64 -13.89 -24.45 12.31
N ASN A 65 -13.10 -23.64 11.61
CA ASN A 65 -11.78 -24.03 11.11
C ASN A 65 -10.64 -23.80 12.11
N ALA A 66 -10.74 -22.78 12.97
CA ALA A 66 -9.73 -22.48 13.99
C ALA A 66 -10.39 -21.79 15.20
N PRO A 67 -11.17 -22.53 16.01
CA PRO A 67 -12.02 -21.96 17.06
C PRO A 67 -11.24 -21.14 18.09
N GLU A 68 -10.08 -21.63 18.54
CA GLU A 68 -9.30 -20.97 19.60
C GLU A 68 -8.75 -19.61 19.16
N PHE A 69 -8.15 -19.57 17.96
CA PHE A 69 -7.61 -18.32 17.42
C PHE A 69 -8.73 -17.34 17.08
N PHE A 70 -9.83 -17.83 16.49
CA PHE A 70 -10.99 -17.00 16.19
C PHE A 70 -11.63 -16.41 17.45
N SER A 71 -11.81 -17.22 18.51
CA SER A 71 -12.36 -16.75 19.78
C SER A 71 -11.46 -15.74 20.46
N MET A 72 -10.14 -15.93 20.41
CA MET A 72 -9.17 -14.98 20.95
C MET A 72 -9.31 -13.61 20.28
N ILE A 73 -9.37 -13.57 18.94
CA ILE A 73 -9.55 -12.32 18.20
C ILE A 73 -10.91 -11.69 18.52
N ARG A 74 -11.97 -12.49 18.67
CA ARG A 74 -13.30 -12.00 19.06
C ARG A 74 -13.27 -11.31 20.42
N ASP A 75 -12.67 -11.95 21.41
CA ASP A 75 -12.60 -11.42 22.78
C ASP A 75 -11.73 -10.16 22.85
N LEU A 76 -10.58 -10.16 22.18
CA LEU A 76 -9.71 -8.98 22.07
C LEU A 76 -10.42 -7.81 21.37
N SER A 77 -11.13 -8.08 20.27
CA SER A 77 -11.87 -7.05 19.52
C SER A 77 -13.02 -6.49 20.36
N ALA A 78 -13.76 -7.35 21.06
CA ALA A 78 -14.84 -6.94 21.97
C ALA A 78 -14.31 -6.06 23.11
N ASN A 79 -13.20 -6.45 23.74
CA ASN A 79 -12.55 -5.68 24.80
C ASN A 79 -12.04 -4.31 24.31
N ALA A 80 -11.60 -4.22 23.05
CA ALA A 80 -11.15 -2.98 22.42
C ALA A 80 -12.31 -2.13 21.84
N GLY A 81 -13.56 -2.60 21.89
CA GLY A 81 -14.70 -1.91 21.30
C GLY A 81 -14.65 -1.85 19.76
N LEU A 82 -13.98 -2.83 19.13
CA LEU A 82 -13.83 -2.92 17.68
C LEU A 82 -14.86 -3.90 17.08
N PRO A 83 -15.39 -3.64 15.87
CA PRO A 83 -16.14 -4.66 15.14
C PRO A 83 -15.22 -5.84 14.82
N MET A 84 -15.77 -7.04 14.74
CA MET A 84 -15.00 -8.26 14.48
C MET A 84 -14.28 -8.15 13.12
N PRO A 85 -12.94 -8.15 13.09
CA PRO A 85 -12.20 -8.16 11.84
C PRO A 85 -12.29 -9.54 11.18
N LYS A 86 -12.01 -9.58 9.88
CA LYS A 86 -11.76 -10.85 9.21
C LYS A 86 -10.47 -11.47 9.72
N VAL A 87 -10.47 -12.78 9.95
CA VAL A 87 -9.32 -13.47 10.51
C VAL A 87 -8.75 -14.42 9.47
N TYR A 88 -7.43 -14.40 9.31
CA TYR A 88 -6.72 -15.22 8.35
C TYR A 88 -5.58 -15.99 8.99
N ILE A 89 -5.32 -17.19 8.47
CA ILE A 89 -4.08 -17.93 8.72
C ILE A 89 -3.30 -18.03 7.42
N ILE A 90 -2.00 -17.76 7.51
CA ILE A 90 -1.06 -17.87 6.39
C ILE A 90 -0.19 -19.10 6.65
N ASP A 91 -0.18 -20.03 5.70
CA ASP A 91 0.69 -21.20 5.78
C ASP A 91 2.13 -20.80 5.44
N ASN A 92 2.90 -20.48 6.47
CA ASN A 92 4.29 -20.07 6.36
C ASN A 92 5.02 -20.36 7.69
N PRO A 93 6.13 -21.12 7.68
CA PRO A 93 6.87 -21.44 8.89
C PRO A 93 7.61 -20.24 9.50
N GLN A 94 7.76 -19.12 8.77
CA GLN A 94 8.36 -17.91 9.30
C GLN A 94 7.36 -17.19 10.23
N PRO A 95 7.69 -16.94 11.50
CA PRO A 95 6.80 -16.28 12.44
C PRO A 95 6.49 -14.84 12.00
N ASN A 96 5.21 -14.54 11.79
CA ASN A 96 4.74 -13.20 11.47
C ASN A 96 3.24 -13.03 11.81
N ALA A 97 2.84 -11.81 12.12
CA ALA A 97 1.44 -11.40 12.24
C ALA A 97 1.30 -9.95 11.77
N PHE A 98 0.15 -9.60 11.20
CA PHE A 98 -0.13 -8.23 10.80
C PHE A 98 -1.63 -7.94 10.76
N ALA A 99 -1.95 -6.68 10.95
CA ALA A 99 -3.27 -6.13 10.69
C ALA A 99 -3.31 -5.26 9.42
N THR A 100 -4.43 -5.30 8.70
CA THR A 100 -4.70 -4.44 7.55
C THR A 100 -6.16 -4.02 7.51
N GLY A 101 -6.48 -3.04 6.67
CA GLY A 101 -7.83 -2.50 6.52
C GLY A 101 -7.87 -0.99 6.55
N ARG A 102 -8.88 -0.43 5.89
CA ARG A 102 -9.07 1.03 5.72
C ARG A 102 -9.70 1.71 6.92
N ASN A 103 -10.51 0.97 7.67
CA ASN A 103 -11.19 1.41 8.86
C ASN A 103 -11.50 0.17 9.72
N PRO A 104 -11.84 0.35 11.01
CA PRO A 104 -12.18 -0.77 11.88
C PRO A 104 -13.25 -1.70 11.28
N GLN A 105 -14.25 -1.16 10.59
CA GLN A 105 -15.35 -1.92 9.99
C GLN A 105 -14.91 -2.81 8.82
N ASN A 106 -13.77 -2.52 8.20
CA ASN A 106 -13.20 -3.25 7.07
C ASN A 106 -11.79 -3.74 7.39
N ALA A 107 -11.57 -4.15 8.64
CA ALA A 107 -10.30 -4.65 9.12
C ALA A 107 -10.14 -6.16 8.88
N ALA A 108 -8.90 -6.57 8.69
CA ALA A 108 -8.48 -7.96 8.60
C ALA A 108 -7.20 -8.15 9.42
N VAL A 109 -7.09 -9.28 10.10
CA VAL A 109 -5.90 -9.69 10.84
C VAL A 109 -5.42 -11.04 10.34
N ALA A 110 -4.11 -11.23 10.30
CA ALA A 110 -3.51 -12.47 9.86
C ALA A 110 -2.34 -12.87 10.77
N ALA A 111 -2.21 -14.17 11.01
CA ALA A 111 -1.03 -14.77 11.64
C ALA A 111 -0.50 -15.93 10.78
N THR A 112 0.81 -16.16 10.80
CA THR A 112 1.40 -17.31 10.13
C THR A 112 1.36 -18.56 11.01
N THR A 113 1.33 -19.75 10.40
CA THR A 113 1.44 -21.02 11.12
C THR A 113 2.70 -21.06 11.99
N GLY A 114 3.84 -20.57 11.48
CA GLY A 114 5.08 -20.48 12.24
C GLY A 114 5.00 -19.60 13.51
N LEU A 115 4.14 -18.57 13.54
CA LEU A 115 3.94 -17.77 14.76
C LEU A 115 3.06 -18.51 15.76
N LEU A 116 1.98 -19.13 15.29
CA LEU A 116 1.03 -19.86 16.13
C LEU A 116 1.66 -21.11 16.75
N ASP A 117 2.60 -21.76 16.04
CA ASP A 117 3.31 -22.94 16.54
C ASP A 117 4.43 -22.57 17.52
N LEU A 118 5.00 -21.37 17.40
CA LEU A 118 6.14 -20.92 18.22
C LEU A 118 5.72 -20.31 19.55
N LEU A 119 4.60 -19.58 19.57
CA LEU A 119 4.16 -18.78 20.71
C LEU A 119 3.04 -19.46 21.49
N THR A 120 3.00 -19.21 22.79
CA THR A 120 1.87 -19.63 23.63
C THR A 120 0.61 -18.81 23.30
N PRO A 121 -0.60 -19.32 23.62
CA PRO A 121 -1.83 -18.58 23.38
C PRO A 121 -1.86 -17.18 24.02
N GLN A 122 -1.24 -16.99 25.19
CA GLN A 122 -1.17 -15.67 25.83
C GLN A 122 -0.24 -14.71 25.09
N GLU A 123 0.88 -15.20 24.56
CA GLU A 123 1.82 -14.39 23.77
C GLU A 123 1.21 -14.01 22.42
N VAL A 124 0.52 -14.95 21.76
CA VAL A 124 -0.26 -14.68 20.54
C VAL A 124 -1.30 -13.59 20.83
N ALA A 125 -2.03 -13.69 21.93
CA ALA A 125 -3.01 -12.68 22.31
C ALA A 125 -2.36 -11.29 22.49
N GLY A 126 -1.16 -11.22 23.07
CA GLY A 126 -0.39 -9.99 23.20
C GLY A 126 0.01 -9.39 21.84
N VAL A 127 0.51 -10.21 20.92
CA VAL A 127 0.87 -9.78 19.56
C VAL A 127 -0.37 -9.30 18.80
N MET A 128 -1.47 -10.07 18.84
CA MET A 128 -2.69 -9.70 18.13
C MET A 128 -3.37 -8.47 18.75
N ALA A 129 -3.28 -8.27 20.07
CA ALA A 129 -3.74 -7.05 20.71
C ALA A 129 -2.95 -5.81 20.22
N HIS A 130 -1.64 -5.94 20.05
CA HIS A 130 -0.81 -4.89 19.45
C HIS A 130 -1.25 -4.56 18.03
N GLU A 131 -1.49 -5.57 17.20
CA GLU A 131 -1.95 -5.39 15.82
C GLU A 131 -3.37 -4.79 15.74
N LEU A 132 -4.29 -5.19 16.63
CA LEU A 132 -5.62 -4.58 16.74
C LEU A 132 -5.55 -3.11 17.18
N ALA A 133 -4.58 -2.73 18.01
CA ALA A 133 -4.37 -1.34 18.38
C ALA A 133 -3.96 -0.48 17.17
N HIS A 134 -3.20 -1.02 16.21
CA HIS A 134 -2.88 -0.32 14.96
C HIS A 134 -4.13 -0.06 14.09
N ILE A 135 -5.08 -1.00 14.09
CA ILE A 135 -6.39 -0.81 13.43
C ILE A 135 -7.19 0.29 14.12
N GLN A 136 -7.24 0.26 15.45
CA GLN A 136 -7.96 1.26 16.25
C GLN A 136 -7.41 2.67 16.01
N ASN A 137 -6.08 2.81 15.94
CA ASN A 137 -5.40 4.09 15.74
C ASN A 137 -5.27 4.51 14.26
N ARG A 138 -5.73 3.67 13.32
CA ARG A 138 -5.75 3.93 11.86
C ARG A 138 -4.36 4.12 11.23
N ASP A 139 -3.33 3.47 11.76
CA ASP A 139 -1.96 3.59 11.24
C ASP A 139 -1.73 2.77 9.94
N THR A 140 -2.61 1.80 9.66
CA THR A 140 -2.59 0.97 8.44
C THR A 140 -2.80 1.76 7.15
N LEU A 141 -3.56 2.86 7.20
CA LEU A 141 -3.83 3.71 6.04
C LEU A 141 -2.53 4.34 5.52
N THR A 142 -1.71 4.87 6.42
CA THR A 142 -0.43 5.54 6.09
C THR A 142 0.57 4.57 5.46
N MET A 143 0.64 3.34 5.98
CA MET A 143 1.53 2.31 5.45
C MET A 143 1.08 1.84 4.05
N THR A 144 -0.23 1.68 3.84
CA THR A 144 -0.82 1.30 2.55
C THR A 144 -0.61 2.36 1.47
N ILE A 145 -0.74 3.64 1.84
CA ILE A 145 -0.45 4.76 0.96
C ILE A 145 1.03 4.76 0.57
N THR A 146 1.94 4.55 1.53
CA THR A 146 3.39 4.46 1.28
C THR A 146 3.74 3.34 0.30
N ALA A 147 3.14 2.15 0.44
CA ALA A 147 3.34 1.04 -0.49
C ALA A 147 2.79 1.35 -1.89
N THR A 148 1.63 2.02 -1.98
CA THR A 148 1.05 2.45 -3.26
C THR A 148 1.96 3.45 -3.97
N ILE A 149 2.56 4.38 -3.22
CA ILE A 149 3.52 5.36 -3.73
C ILE A 149 4.77 4.66 -4.29
N ALA A 150 5.33 3.69 -3.55
CA ALA A 150 6.46 2.89 -4.02
C ALA A 150 6.15 2.17 -5.35
N GLY A 151 4.98 1.51 -5.44
CA GLY A 151 4.54 0.85 -6.67
C GLY A 151 4.33 1.82 -7.84
N ALA A 152 3.77 2.99 -7.57
CA ALA A 152 3.54 4.03 -8.57
C ALA A 152 4.86 4.59 -9.14
N ILE A 153 5.88 4.79 -8.30
CA ILE A 153 7.23 5.21 -8.71
C ILE A 153 7.90 4.13 -9.58
N SER A 154 7.82 2.86 -9.17
CA SER A 154 8.33 1.73 -9.95
C SER A 154 7.64 1.63 -11.31
N MET A 155 6.34 1.90 -11.38
CA MET A 155 5.59 1.89 -12.63
C MET A 155 6.00 3.04 -13.55
N LEU A 156 6.25 4.24 -13.02
CA LEU A 156 6.80 5.36 -13.81
C LEU A 156 8.18 5.06 -14.39
N GLY A 157 9.06 4.41 -13.63
CA GLY A 157 10.38 3.99 -14.12
C GLY A 157 10.28 3.00 -15.29
N ASN A 158 9.37 2.03 -15.20
CA ASN A 158 9.11 1.08 -16.28
C ASN A 158 8.44 1.73 -17.49
N PHE A 159 7.49 2.66 -17.29
CA PHE A 159 6.79 3.34 -18.37
C PHE A 159 7.72 4.28 -19.17
N ALA A 160 8.62 4.98 -18.47
CA ALA A 160 9.67 5.79 -19.10
C ALA A 160 10.64 4.93 -19.96
N PHE A 161 10.97 3.73 -19.48
CA PHE A 161 11.80 2.77 -20.22
C PHE A 161 11.09 2.20 -21.46
N PHE A 162 9.81 1.84 -21.34
CA PHE A 162 9.04 1.19 -22.42
C PHE A 162 8.53 2.16 -23.51
N PHE A 163 8.07 3.36 -23.13
CA PHE A 163 7.54 4.35 -24.06
C PHE A 163 8.57 5.40 -24.50
N GLY A 164 9.71 5.49 -23.82
CA GLY A 164 10.86 6.30 -24.26
C GLY A 164 11.69 5.66 -25.38
N GLY A 165 11.55 4.36 -25.60
CA GLY A 165 12.38 3.56 -26.51
C GLY A 165 11.90 3.45 -27.96
N ASN A 166 10.66 3.83 -28.28
CA ASN A 166 10.10 3.64 -29.62
C ASN A 166 9.58 4.96 -30.20
N ARG A 167 10.46 5.76 -30.79
CA ARG A 167 10.10 6.87 -31.67
C ARG A 167 10.69 6.63 -33.04
N ASP A 168 10.04 5.76 -33.81
CA ASP A 168 10.25 5.74 -35.24
C ASP A 168 9.61 6.98 -35.87
N SER A 169 10.44 7.67 -36.64
CA SER A 169 10.13 8.51 -37.81
C SER A 169 9.71 9.99 -37.64
N GLU A 170 10.59 10.84 -38.17
CA GLU A 170 10.39 12.17 -38.81
C GLU A 170 10.64 13.48 -38.05
N ASN A 171 10.90 13.52 -36.74
CA ASN A 171 11.59 14.67 -36.15
C ASN A 171 12.15 14.38 -34.75
N PRO A 172 13.47 14.17 -34.59
CA PRO A 172 14.05 13.92 -33.28
C PRO A 172 14.20 15.28 -32.57
N ASN A 173 13.24 15.64 -31.73
CA ASN A 173 13.46 16.73 -30.78
C ASN A 173 14.37 16.18 -29.65
N PRO A 174 15.67 16.52 -29.60
CA PRO A 174 16.65 15.87 -28.71
C PRO A 174 16.33 16.11 -27.23
N LEU A 175 15.57 17.17 -26.95
CA LEU A 175 15.07 17.54 -25.63
C LEU A 175 14.12 16.49 -25.03
N GLY A 176 13.43 15.70 -25.87
CA GLY A 176 12.51 14.66 -25.39
C GLY A 176 13.22 13.45 -24.82
N PHE A 177 14.33 13.02 -25.42
CA PHE A 177 15.11 11.87 -24.94
C PHE A 177 15.86 12.21 -23.66
N VAL A 178 16.49 13.39 -23.62
CA VAL A 178 17.17 13.90 -22.42
C VAL A 178 16.18 14.11 -21.28
N GLY A 179 14.97 14.63 -21.57
CA GLY A 179 13.91 14.79 -20.57
C GLY A 179 13.45 13.48 -19.94
N VAL A 180 13.28 12.42 -20.74
CA VAL A 180 12.94 11.08 -20.24
C VAL A 180 14.06 10.51 -19.36
N LEU A 181 15.31 10.65 -19.79
CA LEU A 181 16.48 10.13 -19.07
C LEU A 181 16.70 10.86 -17.73
N VAL A 182 16.50 12.18 -17.72
CA VAL A 182 16.50 12.98 -16.49
C VAL A 182 15.33 12.59 -15.58
N ALA A 183 14.12 12.40 -16.11
CA ALA A 183 12.96 12.00 -15.33
C ALA A 183 13.14 10.61 -14.68
N MET A 184 13.76 9.65 -15.38
CA MET A 184 14.07 8.32 -14.84
C MET A 184 14.98 8.37 -13.61
N ILE A 185 15.90 9.32 -13.56
CA ILE A 185 16.81 9.50 -12.43
C ILE A 185 16.13 10.34 -11.35
N VAL A 186 15.54 11.48 -11.72
CA VAL A 186 15.03 12.48 -10.77
C VAL A 186 13.73 12.04 -10.10
N ALA A 187 12.81 11.37 -10.79
CA ALA A 187 11.51 11.01 -10.24
C ALA A 187 11.61 10.04 -9.03
N PRO A 188 12.43 8.98 -9.06
CA PRO A 188 12.66 8.14 -7.88
C PRO A 188 13.23 8.91 -6.68
N PHE A 189 14.23 9.78 -6.90
CA PHE A 189 14.82 10.59 -5.82
C PHE A 189 13.83 11.60 -5.24
N ALA A 190 13.06 12.29 -6.09
CA ALA A 190 12.03 13.22 -5.65
C ALA A 190 10.98 12.51 -4.79
N ALA A 191 10.57 11.30 -5.19
CA ALA A 191 9.59 10.54 -4.46
C ALA A 191 10.16 9.95 -3.14
N MET A 192 11.43 9.54 -3.11
CA MET A 192 12.14 9.18 -1.88
C MET A 192 12.23 10.37 -0.90
N LEU A 193 12.50 11.58 -1.39
CA LEU A 193 12.54 12.79 -0.55
C LEU A 193 11.16 13.10 0.05
N VAL A 194 10.09 12.99 -0.73
CA VAL A 194 8.71 13.13 -0.23
C VAL A 194 8.40 12.07 0.83
N GLN A 195 8.78 10.81 0.58
CA GLN A 195 8.61 9.71 1.53
C GLN A 195 9.37 9.96 2.85
N MET A 196 10.63 10.40 2.78
CA MET A 196 11.47 10.67 3.95
C MET A 196 10.99 11.90 4.74
N ALA A 197 10.56 12.96 4.07
CA ALA A 197 10.02 14.16 4.72
C ALA A 197 8.80 13.83 5.59
N ILE A 198 8.03 12.82 5.18
CA ILE A 198 6.80 12.41 5.86
C ILE A 198 7.09 11.32 6.91
N SER A 199 8.06 10.44 6.64
CA SER A 199 8.59 9.45 7.59
C SER A 199 9.17 10.08 8.86
N ARG A 200 9.73 11.30 8.78
CA ARG A 200 10.41 11.95 9.91
C ARG A 200 9.49 12.66 10.91
N THR A 201 8.18 12.71 10.67
CA THR A 201 7.23 13.37 11.61
C THR A 201 6.44 12.39 12.48
N ARG A 202 7.02 11.22 12.77
CA ARG A 202 6.59 10.32 13.84
C ARG A 202 7.04 10.85 15.19
#